data_AF-A0A4Q5XPI3-F1
#
_entry.id   AF-A0A4Q5XPI3-F1
#
_cell.length_a   1.000
_cell.length_b   1.000
_cell.length_c   1.000
_cell.angle_alpha   90.00
_cell.angle_beta   90.00
_cell.angle_gamma   90.00
#
_symmetry.space_group_name_H-M   'P 1'
#
loop_
_entity.id
_entity.type
_entity.pdbx_description
1 polymer ?
#
loop_
_entity_poly.entity_id
_entity_poly.type
_entity_poly.pdbx_seq_one_letter_code
_entity_poly.pdbx_strand_id
1 'polypeptide(L)' 'MSDFDPNYVFSHHSATPEKLKSYEAIHDAAKDFAQVILERVPNCADRDSVLHLLREASMLACSAISLDGRLK' A
#
# COMPACT_ATOMS: atom_id res chain seq x y z
N MET A 1 -24.68 9.95 -4.25
CA MET A 1 -24.08 9.57 -5.54
C MET A 1 -22.62 9.29 -5.26
N SER A 2 -22.10 8.15 -5.69
CA SER A 2 -20.67 7.86 -5.57
C SER A 2 -19.93 8.83 -6.50
N ASP A 3 -18.80 9.37 -6.05
CA ASP A 3 -17.95 10.29 -6.81
C ASP A 3 -17.07 9.51 -7.84
N PHE A 4 -17.41 8.23 -8.09
CA PHE A 4 -16.53 7.28 -8.76
C PHE A 4 -16.48 7.57 -10.24
N ASP A 5 -15.33 8.09 -10.66
CA ASP A 5 -15.02 8.35 -12.05
C ASP A 5 -14.20 7.19 -12.63
N PRO A 6 -14.84 6.23 -13.34
CA PRO A 6 -14.13 5.11 -13.94
C PRO A 6 -13.10 5.56 -14.98
N ASN A 7 -13.30 6.69 -15.66
CA ASN A 7 -12.35 7.17 -16.66
C ASN A 7 -11.06 7.66 -15.99
N TYR A 8 -11.17 8.32 -14.84
CA TYR A 8 -9.99 8.66 -14.05
C TYR A 8 -9.35 7.41 -13.45
N VAL A 9 -10.09 6.61 -12.68
CA VAL A 9 -9.55 5.47 -11.90
C VAL A 9 -8.86 4.42 -12.78
N PHE A 10 -9.36 4.17 -14.00
CA PHE A 10 -8.79 3.19 -14.91
C PHE A 10 -7.87 3.81 -15.98
N SER A 11 -7.48 5.08 -15.83
CA SER A 11 -6.48 5.72 -16.69
C SER A 11 -5.05 5.48 -16.20
N HIS A 12 -4.06 5.83 -17.02
CA HIS A 12 -2.67 5.78 -16.62
C HIS A 12 -2.32 6.97 -15.71
N HIS A 13 -1.87 6.68 -14.49
CA HIS A 13 -1.38 7.68 -13.53
C HIS A 13 0.14 7.61 -13.42
N SER A 14 0.86 8.45 -14.17
CA SER A 14 2.31 8.54 -14.05
C SER A 14 2.71 9.05 -12.66
N ALA A 15 3.71 8.42 -12.05
CA ALA A 15 4.20 8.81 -10.75
C ALA A 15 5.05 10.08 -10.86
N THR A 16 4.68 11.13 -10.12
CA THR A 16 5.54 12.30 -9.92
C THR A 16 6.66 11.96 -8.93
N PRO A 17 7.75 12.76 -8.86
CA PRO A 17 8.79 12.59 -7.85
C PRO A 17 8.26 12.54 -6.41
N GLU A 18 7.21 13.30 -6.10
CA GLU A 18 6.57 13.32 -4.77
C GLU A 18 5.80 12.03 -4.49
N LYS A 19 5.09 11.49 -5.49
CA LYS A 19 4.43 10.17 -5.37
C LYS A 19 5.46 9.07 -5.18
N LEU A 20 6.57 9.09 -5.94
CA LEU A 20 7.67 8.14 -5.78
C LEU A 20 8.26 8.16 -4.37
N LYS A 21 8.58 9.33 -3.83
CA LYS A 21 9.05 9.47 -2.44
C LYS A 21 8.07 8.88 -1.42
N SER A 22 6.77 9.06 -1.68
CA SER A 22 5.72 8.51 -0.80
C SER A 22 5.64 6.98 -0.90
N TYR A 23 5.77 6.41 -2.10
CA TYR A 23 5.83 4.95 -2.29
C TYR A 23 7.06 4.35 -1.60
N GLU A 24 8.22 4.99 -1.75
CA GLU A 24 9.46 4.57 -1.09
C GLU A 24 9.29 4.56 0.44
N ALA A 25 8.76 5.64 1.01
CA ALA A 25 8.51 5.72 2.46
C ALA A 25 7.56 4.62 2.96
N ILE A 26 6.48 4.32 2.22
CA ILE A 26 5.55 3.23 2.56
C ILE A 26 6.25 1.88 2.49
N HIS A 27 7.00 1.63 1.41
CA HIS A 27 7.67 0.34 1.22
C HIS A 27 8.77 0.11 2.26
N ASP A 28 9.53 1.14 2.62
CA ASP A 28 10.59 1.00 3.61
C ASP A 28 10.00 0.76 5.01
N ALA A 29 8.95 1.50 5.40
CA ALA A 29 8.24 1.24 6.66
C ALA A 29 7.61 -0.16 6.71
N ALA A 30 7.04 -0.63 5.59
CA ALA A 30 6.48 -1.98 5.50
C ALA A 30 7.55 -3.07 5.63
N LYS A 31 8.74 -2.88 5.04
CA LYS A 31 9.86 -3.82 5.19
C LYS A 31 10.33 -3.87 6.64
N ASP A 32 10.49 -2.72 7.29
CA ASP A 32 10.92 -2.64 8.68
C ASP A 32 9.95 -3.37 9.60
N PHE A 33 8.64 -3.18 9.40
CA PHE A 33 7.65 -3.88 10.21
C PHE A 33 7.57 -5.38 9.89
N ALA A 34 7.73 -5.77 8.61
CA ALA A 34 7.82 -7.17 8.23
C ALA A 34 9.01 -7.86 8.93
N GLN A 35 10.14 -7.18 9.06
CA GLN A 35 11.30 -7.70 9.79
C GLN A 35 10.97 -7.94 11.27
N VAL A 36 10.30 -6.98 11.94
CA VAL A 36 9.83 -7.17 13.32
C VAL A 36 8.88 -8.37 13.44
N ILE A 37 7.96 -8.54 12.49
CA ILE A 37 7.04 -9.69 12.46
C ILE A 37 7.81 -11.00 12.35
N LEU A 38 8.77 -11.09 11.42
CA LEU A 38 9.57 -12.29 11.22
C LEU A 38 10.41 -12.67 12.45
N GLU A 39 10.95 -11.67 13.15
CA GLU A 39 11.78 -11.86 14.34
C GLU A 39 11.00 -12.17 15.62
N ARG A 40 9.79 -11.62 15.76
CA ARG A 40 9.07 -11.60 17.04
C ARG A 40 7.81 -12.45 17.06
N VAL A 41 7.18 -12.69 15.91
CA VAL A 41 5.95 -13.47 15.83
C VAL A 41 6.30 -14.95 15.58
N PRO A 42 5.72 -15.90 16.34
CA PRO A 42 5.93 -17.32 16.11
C PRO A 42 5.62 -17.75 14.68
N ASN A 43 6.28 -18.81 14.20
CA ASN A 43 6.00 -19.38 12.89
C ASN A 43 4.66 -20.13 12.91
N CYS A 44 3.57 -19.40 12.64
CA CYS A 44 2.20 -19.90 12.58
C CYS A 44 1.37 -19.14 11.53
N ALA A 45 0.14 -19.61 11.30
CA ALA A 45 -0.77 -19.03 10.33
C ALA A 45 -1.07 -17.53 10.56
N ASP A 46 -1.05 -17.06 11.82
CA ASP A 46 -1.27 -15.65 12.13
C ASP A 46 -0.12 -14.78 11.60
N ARG A 47 1.13 -15.29 11.65
CA ARG A 47 2.30 -14.59 11.09
C ARG A 47 2.18 -14.41 9.59
N ASP A 48 1.81 -15.47 8.88
CA ASP A 48 1.61 -15.41 7.43
C ASP A 48 0.47 -14.45 7.07
N SER A 49 -0.62 -14.51 7.84
CA SER A 49 -1.78 -13.64 7.67
C SER A 49 -1.42 -12.16 7.86
N VAL A 50 -0.66 -11.81 8.90
CA VAL A 50 -0.26 -10.41 9.12
C VAL A 50 0.72 -9.91 8.07
N LEU A 51 1.62 -10.77 7.55
CA LEU A 51 2.50 -10.42 6.43
C LEU A 51 1.70 -10.15 5.14
N HIS A 52 0.66 -10.94 4.86
CA HIS A 52 -0.25 -10.68 3.75
C HIS A 52 -1.01 -9.37 3.92
N LEU A 53 -1.58 -9.13 5.11
CA LEU A 53 -2.28 -7.88 5.41
C LEU A 53 -1.36 -6.66 5.30
N LEU A 54 -0.10 -6.77 5.73
CA LEU A 54 0.88 -5.70 5.61
C LEU A 54 1.20 -5.38 4.14
N ARG A 55 1.33 -6.41 3.30
CA ARG A 55 1.47 -6.24 1.85
C ARG A 55 0.24 -5.58 1.23
N GLU A 56 -0.96 -6.00 1.60
CA GLU A 56 -2.20 -5.42 1.06
C GLU A 56 -2.36 -3.95 1.51
N ALA A 57 -2.06 -3.65 2.76
CA ALA A 57 -2.12 -2.29 3.30
C ALA A 57 -1.16 -1.35 2.55
N SER A 58 0.08 -1.78 2.28
CA SER A 58 1.04 -0.96 1.52
C SER A 58 0.58 -0.73 0.08
N MET A 59 0.05 -1.75 -0.59
CA MET A 59 -0.51 -1.62 -1.94
C MET A 59 -1.72 -0.68 -1.98
N LEU A 60 -2.62 -0.75 -0.99
CA LEU A 60 -3.78 0.12 -0.89
C LEU A 60 -3.37 1.58 -0.64
N ALA A 61 -2.37 1.81 0.22
CA ALA A 61 -1.82 3.15 0.44
C ALA A 61 -1.19 3.73 -0.84
N CYS A 62 -0.38 2.95 -1.55
CA CYS A 62 0.18 3.35 -2.85
C CYS A 62 -0.91 3.63 -3.91
N SER A 63 -2.00 2.86 -3.89
CA SER A 63 -3.16 3.09 -4.78
C SER A 63 -3.86 4.41 -4.45
N ALA A 64 -4.05 4.72 -3.16
CA ALA A 64 -4.64 5.99 -2.73
C ALA A 64 -3.79 7.19 -3.17
N ILE A 65 -2.46 7.10 -3.09
CA ILE A 65 -1.53 8.12 -3.60
C ILE A 65 -1.59 8.20 -5.13
N SER A 66 -1.62 7.05 -5.83
CA SER A 66 -1.70 7.00 -7.28
C SER A 66 -2.92 7.77 -7.80
N LEU A 67 -4.05 7.57 -7.13
CA LEU A 67 -5.35 8.16 -7.45
C LEU A 67 -5.61 9.52 -6.80
N ASP A 68 -4.61 10.13 -6.16
CA ASP A 68 -4.77 11.43 -5.47
C ASP A 68 -5.96 11.45 -4.47
N GLY A 69 -6.27 10.30 -3.86
CA GLY A 69 -7.40 10.12 -2.95
C GLY A 69 -8.79 10.08 -3.59
N ARG A 70 -8.87 9.93 -4.92
CA ARG A 70 -10.11 10.04 -5.72
C ARG A 70 -10.78 8.69 -6.04
N LEU A 71 -10.66 7.70 -5.15
CA LEU A 71 -11.41 6.43 -5.22
C LEU A 71 -12.72 6.52 -4.41
N LYS A 72 -13.53 7.56 -4.64
CA LYS A 72 -14.85 7.75 -4.02
C LYS A 72 -15.90 7.71 -5.10
#